data_AF-A0A8J8AJI8-F1
#
_entry.id   AF-A0A8J8AJI8-F1
#
_cell.length_a   1.000
_cell.length_b   1.000
_cell.length_c   1.000
_cell.angle_alpha   90.00
_cell.angle_beta   90.00
_cell.angle_gamma   90.00
#
_symmetry.space_group_name_H-M   'P 1'
#
loop_
_entity.id
_entity.type
_entity.pdbx_description
1 polymer ?
#
loop_
_entity_poly.entity_id
_entity_poly.type
_entity_poly.pdbx_seq_one_letter_code
_entity_poly.pdbx_strand_id
1 'polypeptide(L)'
;MLLSEIKRKALKLVGEVELLDFGFALPYTWVLIRGPERKALGVAMTLPEEVQRYTNSITEPSVETFIEKADSLNVIERTLGLAAINAVSQYHIVLSGAEWVDVLELLPENAGKVAMIGNMPPLVKELRGKGFEVYVFERNARLWDKDTYSDALEYHLLPKMDAVIASASCLVNGTIDMLIERASNARIFVLTGPTGQLLPEFLKGTGVTHLASMKVVDIEKALLGLKLGSFRGFEKGNRKYVVRVP
;
A
#
# COMPACT_ATOMS: atom_id res chain seq x y z
N MET A 1 -8.85 10.71 9.82
CA MET A 1 -8.13 10.01 8.74
C MET A 1 -6.96 9.29 9.35
N LEU A 2 -6.91 7.97 9.19
CA LEU A 2 -5.79 7.14 9.61
C LEU A 2 -4.45 7.69 9.09
N LEU A 3 -4.43 8.24 7.87
CA LEU A 3 -3.25 8.87 7.29
C LEU A 3 -2.67 10.01 8.14
N SER A 4 -3.51 10.82 8.79
CA SER A 4 -3.03 11.90 9.67
C SER A 4 -2.31 11.36 10.90
N GLU A 5 -2.72 10.19 11.41
CA GLU A 5 -2.03 9.50 12.50
C GLU A 5 -0.71 8.88 12.03
N ILE A 6 -0.73 8.18 10.89
CA ILE A 6 0.45 7.58 10.28
C ILE A 6 1.50 8.66 10.01
N LYS A 7 1.10 9.78 9.41
CA LYS A 7 1.92 10.98 9.18
C LYS A 7 2.63 11.44 10.44
N ARG A 8 1.90 11.63 11.55
CA ARG A 8 2.48 12.05 12.84
C ARG A 8 3.48 11.05 13.40
N LYS A 9 3.26 9.75 13.20
CA LYS A 9 4.22 8.70 13.60
C LYS A 9 5.47 8.73 12.73
N ALA A 10 5.31 8.86 11.41
CA ALA A 10 6.40 8.89 10.44
C ALA A 10 7.31 10.12 10.62
N LEU A 11 6.76 11.31 10.88
CA LEU A 11 7.54 12.53 11.13
C LEU A 11 8.53 12.38 12.30
N LYS A 12 8.18 11.59 13.32
CA LYS A 12 9.07 11.31 14.46
C LYS A 12 10.26 10.41 14.10
N LEU A 13 10.21 9.72 12.97
CA LEU A 13 11.22 8.77 12.51
C LEU A 13 12.08 9.31 11.36
N VAL A 14 11.83 10.54 10.89
CA VAL A 14 12.61 11.13 9.79
C VAL A 14 14.09 11.18 10.18
N GLY A 15 14.42 11.76 11.35
CA GLY A 15 15.81 11.79 11.84
C GLY A 15 16.74 12.52 10.87
N GLU A 16 18.00 12.07 10.77
CA GLU A 16 19.00 12.63 9.86
C GLU A 16 18.93 12.01 8.46
N VAL A 17 17.79 12.13 7.77
CA VAL A 17 17.64 11.67 6.38
C VAL A 17 17.53 12.83 5.40
N GLU A 18 18.21 12.69 4.28
CA GLU A 18 18.20 13.64 3.17
C GLU A 18 17.33 13.10 2.03
N LEU A 19 16.52 13.98 1.41
CA LEU A 19 15.83 13.69 0.16
C LEU A 19 16.84 13.68 -0.99
N LEU A 20 16.98 12.56 -1.69
CA LEU A 20 17.90 12.46 -2.83
C LEU A 20 17.23 12.70 -4.19
N ASP A 21 16.07 12.08 -4.40
CA ASP A 21 15.34 12.14 -5.66
C ASP A 21 13.88 11.72 -5.40
N PHE A 22 12.96 12.14 -6.25
CA PHE A 22 11.54 11.77 -6.17
C PHE A 22 10.88 11.87 -7.54
N GLY A 23 9.73 11.20 -7.69
CA GLY A 23 8.93 11.36 -8.90
C GLY A 23 7.49 10.96 -8.71
N PHE A 24 6.56 11.84 -9.11
CA PHE A 24 5.16 11.49 -9.30
C PHE A 24 4.99 10.89 -10.71
N ALA A 25 4.98 9.56 -10.79
CA ALA A 25 5.13 8.83 -12.04
C ALA A 25 4.27 7.56 -12.08
N LEU A 26 4.13 6.95 -13.26
CA LEU A 26 3.48 5.66 -13.44
C LEU A 26 4.52 4.53 -13.53
N PRO A 27 4.24 3.32 -13.02
CA PRO A 27 3.03 2.95 -12.28
C PRO A 27 3.05 3.36 -10.80
N TYR A 28 4.22 3.72 -10.26
CA TYR A 28 4.38 4.15 -8.88
C TYR A 28 5.09 5.49 -8.79
N THR A 29 4.58 6.34 -7.90
CA THR A 29 5.30 7.47 -7.34
C THR A 29 6.33 6.95 -6.37
N TRP A 30 7.49 7.61 -6.30
CA TRP A 30 8.58 7.15 -5.47
C TRP A 30 9.34 8.31 -4.81
N VAL A 31 9.96 8.01 -3.67
CA VAL A 31 10.83 8.91 -2.91
C VAL A 31 12.08 8.13 -2.48
N LEU A 32 13.25 8.65 -2.83
CA LEU A 32 14.55 8.10 -2.44
C LEU A 32 15.18 9.00 -1.38
N ILE A 33 15.58 8.38 -0.27
CA ILE A 33 16.24 9.07 0.84
C ILE A 33 17.62 8.46 1.14
N ARG A 34 18.48 9.23 1.80
CA ARG A 34 19.76 8.80 2.35
C ARG A 34 19.83 9.15 3.83
N GLY A 35 19.96 8.14 4.67
CA GLY A 35 20.39 8.31 6.06
C GLY A 35 21.88 8.05 6.22
N PRO A 36 22.40 8.08 7.46
CA PRO A 36 23.84 7.89 7.73
C PRO A 36 24.37 6.52 7.30
N GLU A 37 23.55 5.47 7.37
CA GLU A 37 23.99 4.09 7.13
C GLU A 37 23.72 3.61 5.70
N ARG A 38 22.62 4.08 5.09
CA ARG A 38 22.12 3.55 3.83
C ARG A 38 21.14 4.46 3.12
N LYS A 39 20.82 4.11 1.88
CA LYS A 39 19.69 4.67 1.13
C LYS A 39 18.44 3.81 1.35
N ALA A 40 17.27 4.42 1.19
CA ALA A 40 15.99 3.71 1.18
C ALA A 40 15.06 4.32 0.12
N LEU A 41 14.31 3.46 -0.56
CA LEU A 41 13.36 3.83 -1.60
C LEU A 41 11.97 3.42 -1.14
N GLY A 42 11.06 4.39 -1.06
CA GLY A 42 9.64 4.17 -0.82
C GLY A 42 8.82 4.42 -2.06
N VAL A 43 7.74 3.66 -2.23
CA VAL A 43 6.82 3.82 -3.37
C VAL A 43 5.36 3.90 -2.92
N ALA A 44 4.55 4.61 -3.70
CA ALA A 44 3.10 4.62 -3.56
C ALA A 44 2.46 4.56 -4.96
N MET A 45 1.43 3.72 -5.12
CA MET A 45 0.77 3.55 -6.41
C MET A 45 0.16 4.86 -6.86
N THR A 46 0.46 5.25 -8.10
CA THR A 46 -0.13 6.45 -8.69
C THR A 46 -1.48 6.08 -9.28
N LEU A 47 -2.53 6.81 -8.89
CA LEU A 47 -3.91 6.62 -9.35
C LEU A 47 -4.28 7.77 -10.30
N PRO A 48 -3.92 7.69 -11.60
CA PRO A 48 -4.16 8.78 -12.54
C PRO A 48 -5.65 9.11 -12.70
N GLU A 49 -6.54 8.13 -12.53
CA GLU A 49 -7.99 8.31 -12.51
C GLU A 49 -8.50 9.18 -11.36
N GLU A 50 -7.74 9.34 -10.27
CA GLU A 50 -8.09 10.20 -9.13
C GLU A 50 -7.51 11.62 -9.27
N VAL A 51 -6.67 11.88 -10.29
CA VAL A 51 -6.05 13.20 -10.52
C VAL A 51 -7.04 14.12 -11.22
N GLN A 52 -7.54 15.13 -10.50
CA GLN A 52 -8.42 16.16 -11.09
C GLN A 52 -7.63 17.30 -11.75
N ARG A 53 -6.49 17.69 -11.17
CA ARG A 53 -5.65 18.81 -11.63
C ARG A 53 -4.18 18.52 -11.34
N TYR A 54 -3.30 18.91 -12.26
CA TYR A 54 -1.85 18.82 -12.08
C TYR A 54 -1.31 20.05 -11.34
N THR A 55 -1.62 20.13 -10.05
CA THR A 55 -1.15 21.20 -9.15
C THR A 55 -0.46 20.61 -7.94
N ASN A 56 0.52 21.31 -7.37
CA ASN A 56 1.17 20.92 -6.12
C ASN A 56 1.51 22.19 -5.31
N SER A 57 1.21 22.18 -4.01
CA SER A 57 1.48 23.31 -3.11
C SER A 57 2.90 23.32 -2.53
N ILE A 58 3.67 22.25 -2.73
CA ILE A 58 5.05 22.13 -2.25
C ILE A 58 5.98 22.91 -3.18
N THR A 59 6.65 23.94 -2.65
CA THR A 59 7.64 24.76 -3.38
C THR A 59 9.08 24.33 -3.08
N GLU A 60 9.35 23.88 -1.85
CA GLU A 60 10.67 23.43 -1.38
C GLU A 60 10.56 21.97 -0.92
N PRO A 61 10.95 20.99 -1.76
CA PRO A 61 10.83 19.58 -1.42
C PRO A 61 11.80 19.14 -0.33
N SER A 62 11.27 18.44 0.67
CA SER A 62 12.00 17.71 1.71
C SER A 62 11.22 16.46 2.10
N VAL A 63 11.82 15.57 2.91
CA VAL A 63 11.12 14.38 3.40
C VAL A 63 9.93 14.79 4.28
N GLU A 64 10.13 15.75 5.19
CA GLU A 64 9.11 16.27 6.09
C GLU A 64 7.98 16.97 5.35
N THR A 65 8.29 17.84 4.36
CA THR A 65 7.26 18.55 3.60
C THR A 65 6.41 17.61 2.77
N PHE A 66 6.97 16.51 2.24
CA PHE A 66 6.16 15.45 1.64
C PHE A 66 5.29 14.75 2.66
N ILE A 67 5.86 14.27 3.77
CA ILE A 67 5.10 13.54 4.80
C ILE A 67 3.96 14.40 5.34
N GLU A 68 4.18 15.70 5.59
CA GLU A 68 3.16 16.65 6.05
C GLU A 68 1.94 16.76 5.12
N LYS A 69 2.11 16.41 3.84
CA LYS A 69 1.07 16.43 2.81
C LYS A 69 0.38 15.08 2.58
N ALA A 70 0.72 14.04 3.35
CA ALA A 70 0.14 12.70 3.20
C ALA A 70 -1.39 12.64 3.40
N ASP A 71 -1.97 13.58 4.14
CA ASP A 71 -3.42 13.72 4.36
C ASP A 71 -4.05 14.89 3.58
N SER A 72 -3.36 15.40 2.55
CA SER A 72 -3.88 16.45 1.66
C SER A 72 -5.15 16.01 0.92
N LEU A 73 -6.01 16.95 0.52
CA LEU A 73 -7.10 16.66 -0.41
C LEU A 73 -6.61 16.45 -1.86
N ASN A 74 -5.40 16.94 -2.17
CA ASN A 74 -4.77 16.74 -3.46
C ASN A 74 -4.10 15.36 -3.53
N VAL A 75 -4.53 14.51 -4.46
CA VAL A 75 -4.00 13.13 -4.59
C VAL A 75 -2.51 13.11 -4.95
N ILE A 76 -2.00 14.09 -5.69
CA ILE A 76 -0.58 14.17 -6.06
C ILE A 76 0.27 14.32 -4.79
N GLU A 77 -0.14 15.25 -3.94
CA GLU A 77 0.46 15.52 -2.63
C GLU A 77 0.36 14.30 -1.70
N ARG A 78 -0.83 13.67 -1.60
CA ARG A 78 -0.99 12.43 -0.80
C ARG A 78 -0.07 11.32 -1.27
N THR A 79 0.04 11.12 -2.58
CA THR A 79 0.82 10.02 -3.15
C THR A 79 2.32 10.23 -2.87
N LEU A 80 2.82 11.45 -3.01
CA LEU A 80 4.21 11.81 -2.64
C LEU A 80 4.43 11.64 -1.13
N GLY A 81 3.49 12.09 -0.29
CA GLY A 81 3.58 11.94 1.16
C GLY A 81 3.61 10.49 1.61
N LEU A 82 2.79 9.62 1.01
CA LEU A 82 2.82 8.18 1.28
C LEU A 82 4.11 7.52 0.78
N ALA A 83 4.62 7.90 -0.40
CA ALA A 83 5.91 7.41 -0.86
C ALA A 83 7.05 7.83 0.08
N ALA A 84 7.02 9.03 0.66
CA ALA A 84 7.98 9.49 1.66
C ALA A 84 7.84 8.75 2.99
N ILE A 85 6.62 8.53 3.49
CA ILE A 85 6.35 7.68 4.67
C ILE A 85 6.92 6.28 4.45
N ASN A 86 6.71 5.72 3.26
CA ASN A 86 7.24 4.42 2.88
C ASN A 86 8.76 4.44 2.78
N ALA A 87 9.39 5.51 2.32
CA ALA A 87 10.85 5.60 2.24
C ALA A 87 11.48 5.58 3.65
N VAL A 88 10.93 6.38 4.58
CA VAL A 88 11.33 6.37 5.99
C VAL A 88 11.08 4.99 6.62
N SER A 89 9.93 4.39 6.34
CA SER A 89 9.60 3.05 6.82
C SER A 89 10.57 1.99 6.29
N GLN A 90 10.89 2.03 5.00
CA GLN A 90 11.86 1.14 4.38
C GLN A 90 13.28 1.35 4.94
N TYR A 91 13.62 2.56 5.40
CA TYR A 91 14.89 2.80 6.09
C TYR A 91 14.94 2.11 7.46
N HIS A 92 13.83 2.05 8.20
CA HIS A 92 13.79 1.52 9.57
C HIS A 92 13.30 0.07 9.69
N ILE A 93 12.61 -0.46 8.68
CA ILE A 93 11.97 -1.78 8.77
C ILE A 93 13.01 -2.90 8.93
N VAL A 94 12.82 -3.70 9.97
CA VAL A 94 13.60 -4.90 10.27
C VAL A 94 12.70 -6.12 10.05
N LEU A 95 13.06 -6.96 9.07
CA LEU A 95 12.25 -8.11 8.64
C LEU A 95 12.75 -9.45 9.23
N SER A 96 13.48 -9.43 10.36
CA SER A 96 14.02 -10.64 10.99
C SER A 96 12.95 -11.62 11.47
N GLY A 97 11.71 -11.15 11.69
CA GLY A 97 10.53 -11.97 11.99
C GLY A 97 9.48 -11.97 10.88
N ALA A 98 9.82 -11.54 9.66
CA ALA A 98 8.89 -11.59 8.54
C ALA A 98 8.74 -13.02 8.03
N GLU A 99 7.50 -13.44 7.86
CA GLU A 99 7.20 -14.67 7.16
C GLU A 99 7.31 -14.40 5.66
N TRP A 100 8.14 -15.19 4.97
CA TRP A 100 8.22 -15.17 3.52
C TRP A 100 7.11 -16.02 2.93
N VAL A 101 5.89 -15.80 3.41
CA VAL A 101 4.68 -16.55 3.05
C VAL A 101 3.85 -15.76 2.06
N ASP A 102 3.07 -16.45 1.24
CA ASP A 102 2.11 -15.81 0.36
C ASP A 102 0.88 -15.34 1.19
N VAL A 103 0.19 -14.30 0.73
CA VAL A 103 -1.11 -13.87 1.30
C VAL A 103 -2.09 -15.05 1.37
N LEU A 104 -1.98 -15.98 0.42
CA LEU A 104 -2.76 -17.22 0.36
C LEU A 104 -2.56 -18.19 1.53
N GLU A 105 -1.46 -18.09 2.25
CA GLU A 105 -1.14 -18.96 3.39
C GLU A 105 -1.68 -18.39 4.70
N LEU A 106 -2.06 -17.10 4.71
CA LEU A 106 -2.65 -16.46 5.87
C LEU A 106 -4.11 -16.85 6.11
N LEU A 107 -4.83 -17.22 5.05
CA LEU A 107 -6.25 -17.56 5.14
C LEU A 107 -6.41 -19.01 5.59
N PRO A 108 -7.09 -19.28 6.72
CA PRO A 108 -7.40 -20.66 7.11
C PRO A 108 -8.37 -21.30 6.10
N GLU A 109 -8.40 -22.63 6.00
CA GLU A 109 -9.29 -23.33 5.05
C GLU A 109 -10.77 -22.98 5.23
N ASN A 110 -11.17 -22.60 6.43
CA ASN A 110 -12.51 -22.15 6.78
C ASN A 110 -12.64 -20.62 6.84
N ALA A 111 -11.83 -19.86 6.08
CA ALA A 111 -11.86 -18.40 6.06
C ALA A 111 -13.17 -17.79 5.55
N GLY A 112 -14.15 -18.59 5.10
CA GLY A 112 -15.48 -18.13 4.73
C GLY A 112 -15.47 -17.21 3.51
N LYS A 113 -16.19 -16.10 3.60
CA LYS A 113 -16.31 -15.11 2.51
C LYS A 113 -15.14 -14.14 2.51
N VAL A 114 -14.46 -14.06 1.37
CA VAL A 114 -13.28 -13.21 1.18
C VAL A 114 -13.65 -12.01 0.31
N ALA A 115 -13.50 -10.79 0.83
CA ALA A 115 -13.51 -9.59 0.01
C ALA A 115 -12.11 -9.28 -0.51
N MET A 116 -12.02 -9.09 -1.83
CA MET A 116 -10.84 -8.63 -2.53
C MET A 116 -11.07 -7.20 -3.00
N ILE A 117 -10.37 -6.22 -2.40
CA ILE A 117 -10.47 -4.80 -2.78
C ILE A 117 -9.32 -4.46 -3.73
N GLY A 118 -9.66 -4.15 -4.97
CA GLY A 118 -8.74 -4.10 -6.10
C GLY A 118 -8.63 -5.46 -6.80
N ASN A 119 -8.82 -5.48 -8.12
CA ASN A 119 -8.77 -6.71 -8.90
C ASN A 119 -7.32 -7.20 -9.09
N MET A 120 -6.99 -8.32 -8.45
CA MET A 120 -5.70 -8.99 -8.55
C MET A 120 -5.90 -10.41 -9.14
N PRO A 121 -6.00 -10.56 -10.48
CA PRO A 121 -6.45 -11.81 -11.10
C PRO A 121 -5.66 -13.08 -10.70
N PRO A 122 -4.32 -13.06 -10.55
CA PRO A 122 -3.57 -14.23 -10.10
C PRO A 122 -4.04 -14.72 -8.72
N LEU A 123 -4.14 -13.78 -7.76
CA LEU A 123 -4.54 -14.09 -6.39
C LEU A 123 -6.02 -14.52 -6.32
N VAL A 124 -6.90 -13.85 -7.07
CA VAL A 124 -8.33 -14.23 -7.16
C VAL A 124 -8.47 -15.66 -7.68
N LYS A 125 -7.72 -16.02 -8.74
CA LYS A 125 -7.76 -17.37 -9.32
C LYS A 125 -7.29 -18.42 -8.31
N GLU A 126 -6.21 -18.14 -7.59
CA GLU A 126 -5.67 -19.08 -6.59
C GLU A 126 -6.61 -19.25 -5.39
N LEU A 127 -7.21 -18.17 -4.89
CA LEU A 127 -8.20 -18.24 -3.82
C LEU A 127 -9.45 -19.04 -4.23
N ARG A 128 -10.01 -18.77 -5.41
CA ARG A 128 -11.14 -19.53 -5.94
C ARG A 128 -10.77 -21.00 -6.17
N GLY A 129 -9.55 -21.27 -6.63
CA GLY A 129 -9.02 -22.64 -6.80
C GLY A 129 -8.89 -23.42 -5.49
N LYS A 130 -8.65 -22.73 -4.37
CA LYS A 130 -8.69 -23.29 -3.00
C LYS A 130 -10.11 -23.44 -2.43
N GLY A 131 -11.15 -23.04 -3.18
CA GLY A 131 -12.55 -23.18 -2.76
C GLY A 131 -13.12 -22.00 -1.98
N PHE A 132 -12.40 -20.88 -1.85
CA PHE A 132 -12.93 -19.68 -1.17
C PHE A 132 -14.02 -18.99 -1.99
N GLU A 133 -15.03 -18.46 -1.29
CA GLU A 133 -16.05 -17.59 -1.89
C GLU A 133 -15.51 -16.15 -1.96
N VAL A 134 -15.04 -15.74 -3.15
CA VAL A 134 -14.33 -14.47 -3.36
C VAL A 134 -15.21 -13.41 -4.05
N TYR A 135 -15.41 -12.28 -3.37
CA TYR A 135 -16.05 -11.08 -3.88
C TYR A 135 -15.00 -10.05 -4.26
N VAL A 136 -14.90 -9.69 -5.54
CA VAL A 136 -13.88 -8.76 -6.04
C VAL A 136 -14.51 -7.40 -6.29
N PHE A 137 -13.94 -6.33 -5.73
CA PHE A 137 -14.37 -4.96 -5.90
C PHE A 137 -13.29 -4.18 -6.65
N GLU A 138 -13.68 -3.43 -7.68
CA GLU A 138 -12.72 -2.64 -8.46
C GLU A 138 -13.33 -1.31 -8.91
N ARG A 139 -12.57 -0.24 -8.68
CA ARG A 139 -12.96 1.14 -8.99
C ARG A 139 -12.46 1.56 -10.36
N ASN A 140 -11.28 1.12 -10.76
CA ASN A 140 -10.69 1.46 -12.05
C ASN A 140 -11.27 0.58 -13.16
N ALA A 141 -12.05 1.20 -14.06
CA ALA A 141 -12.70 0.50 -15.16
C ALA A 141 -11.74 -0.27 -16.09
N ARG A 142 -10.45 0.08 -16.13
CA ARG A 142 -9.42 -0.64 -16.91
C ARG A 142 -9.09 -2.02 -16.33
N LEU A 143 -9.41 -2.24 -15.06
CA LEU A 143 -9.15 -3.49 -14.33
C LEU A 143 -10.45 -4.27 -14.05
N TRP A 144 -11.58 -3.84 -14.61
CA TRP A 144 -12.84 -4.56 -14.47
C TRP A 144 -12.81 -5.93 -15.17
N ASP A 145 -13.55 -6.86 -14.59
CA ASP A 145 -13.88 -8.17 -15.14
C ASP A 145 -15.37 -8.44 -14.94
N LYS A 146 -15.93 -9.46 -15.61
CA LYS A 146 -17.34 -9.85 -15.51
C LYS A 146 -17.79 -10.21 -14.08
N ASP A 147 -16.84 -10.58 -13.22
CA ASP A 147 -17.07 -10.98 -11.83
C ASP A 147 -16.69 -9.88 -10.82
N THR A 148 -16.36 -8.66 -11.29
CA THR A 148 -16.03 -7.52 -10.42
C THR A 148 -17.29 -6.73 -10.06
N TYR A 149 -17.39 -6.36 -8.79
CA TYR A 149 -18.41 -5.47 -8.23
C TYR A 149 -17.88 -4.04 -8.20
N SER A 150 -18.78 -3.06 -8.25
CA SER A 150 -18.44 -1.66 -8.00
C SER A 150 -18.01 -1.45 -6.54
N ASP A 151 -17.05 -0.55 -6.32
CA ASP A 151 -16.61 -0.08 -5.00
C ASP A 151 -17.77 0.47 -4.15
N ALA A 152 -18.82 1.01 -4.77
CA ALA A 152 -20.02 1.46 -4.05
C ALA A 152 -20.72 0.35 -3.22
N LEU A 153 -20.52 -0.92 -3.59
CA LEU A 153 -21.09 -2.06 -2.87
C LEU A 153 -20.24 -2.51 -1.67
N GLU A 154 -19.00 -2.03 -1.54
CA GLU A 154 -18.10 -2.35 -0.43
C GLU A 154 -18.76 -2.05 0.92
N TYR A 155 -19.39 -0.86 1.04
CA TYR A 155 -20.04 -0.42 2.28
C TYR A 155 -21.12 -1.39 2.79
N HIS A 156 -21.83 -2.05 1.88
CA HIS A 156 -22.93 -2.96 2.19
C HIS A 156 -22.49 -4.42 2.35
N LEU A 157 -21.44 -4.82 1.63
CA LEU A 157 -21.00 -6.21 1.57
C LEU A 157 -19.86 -6.53 2.54
N LEU A 158 -18.96 -5.59 2.83
CA LEU A 158 -17.86 -5.79 3.78
C LEU A 158 -18.29 -6.29 5.17
N PRO A 159 -19.40 -5.83 5.77
CA PRO A 159 -19.84 -6.36 7.07
C PRO A 159 -20.23 -7.84 7.03
N LYS A 160 -20.35 -8.46 5.85
CA LYS A 160 -20.69 -9.87 5.66
C LYS A 160 -19.46 -10.73 5.32
N MET A 161 -18.27 -10.15 5.34
CA MET A 161 -17.02 -10.81 4.96
C MET A 161 -16.27 -11.28 6.20
N ASP A 162 -15.68 -12.46 6.08
CA ASP A 162 -14.91 -13.12 7.13
C ASP A 162 -13.41 -12.80 7.01
N ALA A 163 -12.95 -12.44 5.80
CA ALA A 163 -11.61 -11.93 5.53
C ALA A 163 -11.62 -10.83 4.46
N VAL A 164 -10.67 -9.90 4.56
CA VAL A 164 -10.45 -8.82 3.60
C VAL A 164 -9.00 -8.84 3.14
N ILE A 165 -8.81 -8.86 1.82
CA ILE A 165 -7.53 -8.59 1.17
C ILE A 165 -7.71 -7.31 0.37
N ALA A 166 -7.09 -6.22 0.83
CA ALA A 166 -7.22 -4.92 0.21
C ALA A 166 -5.89 -4.47 -0.42
N SER A 167 -5.96 -4.02 -1.67
CA SER A 167 -4.84 -3.30 -2.30
C SER A 167 -4.44 -2.12 -1.43
N ALA A 168 -3.16 -2.02 -1.11
CA ALA A 168 -2.60 -0.92 -0.33
C ALA A 168 -2.74 0.44 -1.01
N SER A 169 -3.19 0.51 -2.28
CA SER A 169 -3.63 1.76 -2.91
C SER A 169 -4.81 2.43 -2.19
N CYS A 170 -5.55 1.69 -1.34
CA CYS A 170 -6.58 2.25 -0.45
C CYS A 170 -6.04 3.30 0.53
N LEU A 171 -4.72 3.30 0.80
CA LEU A 171 -4.04 4.36 1.55
C LEU A 171 -4.00 5.67 0.74
N VAL A 172 -3.76 5.60 -0.57
CA VAL A 172 -3.60 6.79 -1.44
C VAL A 172 -4.94 7.47 -1.73
N ASN A 173 -5.96 6.70 -2.06
CA ASN A 173 -7.30 7.23 -2.34
C ASN A 173 -8.12 7.50 -1.06
N GLY A 174 -7.62 7.10 0.12
CA GLY A 174 -8.24 7.38 1.41
C GLY A 174 -9.44 6.49 1.77
N THR A 175 -9.66 5.37 1.06
CA THR A 175 -10.77 4.46 1.38
C THR A 175 -10.49 3.57 2.59
N ILE A 176 -9.23 3.47 3.04
CA ILE A 176 -8.82 2.59 4.14
C ILE A 176 -9.65 2.75 5.43
N ASP A 177 -9.97 3.99 5.83
CA ASP A 177 -10.76 4.28 7.03
C ASP A 177 -12.14 3.58 6.95
N MET A 178 -12.82 3.70 5.80
CA MET A 178 -14.12 3.06 5.57
C MET A 178 -13.99 1.53 5.48
N LEU A 179 -12.97 1.03 4.76
CA LEU A 179 -12.77 -0.41 4.61
C LEU A 179 -12.60 -1.09 5.97
N ILE A 180 -11.79 -0.50 6.85
CA ILE A 180 -11.58 -0.99 8.21
C ILE A 180 -12.88 -0.95 9.02
N GLU A 181 -13.60 0.18 9.00
CA GLU A 181 -14.86 0.33 9.74
C GLU A 181 -15.90 -0.70 9.32
N ARG A 182 -16.02 -0.95 8.01
CA ARG A 182 -17.04 -1.85 7.45
C ARG A 182 -16.63 -3.32 7.49
N ALA A 183 -15.35 -3.64 7.63
CA ALA A 183 -14.85 -5.00 7.81
C ALA A 183 -15.08 -5.54 9.24
N SER A 184 -16.21 -5.23 9.87
CA SER A 184 -16.47 -5.47 11.31
C SER A 184 -16.45 -6.95 11.71
N ASN A 185 -16.72 -7.86 10.77
CA ASN A 185 -16.72 -9.30 11.00
C ASN A 185 -15.43 -9.99 10.52
N ALA A 186 -14.55 -9.25 9.83
CA ALA A 186 -13.36 -9.83 9.25
C ALA A 186 -12.34 -10.16 10.34
N ARG A 187 -11.94 -11.44 10.40
CA ARG A 187 -10.88 -11.91 11.33
C ARG A 187 -9.49 -11.59 10.82
N ILE A 188 -9.37 -11.44 9.50
CA ILE A 188 -8.13 -11.15 8.80
C ILE A 188 -8.38 -9.97 7.88
N PHE A 189 -7.54 -8.94 8.01
CA PHE A 189 -7.50 -7.81 7.09
C PHE A 189 -6.05 -7.64 6.64
N VAL A 190 -5.79 -7.94 5.38
CA VAL A 190 -4.46 -7.83 4.77
C VAL A 190 -4.42 -6.61 3.86
N LEU A 191 -3.47 -5.71 4.09
CA LEU A 191 -3.09 -4.72 3.08
C LEU A 191 -1.99 -5.31 2.20
N THR A 192 -2.23 -5.36 0.90
CA THR A 192 -1.31 -5.98 -0.06
C THR A 192 -0.82 -5.02 -1.15
N GLY A 193 0.47 -5.07 -1.46
CA GLY A 193 1.10 -4.34 -2.56
C GLY A 193 2.21 -3.37 -2.11
N PRO A 194 2.99 -2.82 -3.07
CA PRO A 194 4.14 -1.96 -2.78
C PRO A 194 3.80 -0.67 -2.01
N THR A 195 2.58 -0.15 -2.13
CA THR A 195 2.12 1.00 -1.33
C THR A 195 2.07 0.69 0.17
N GLY A 196 2.02 -0.59 0.55
CA GLY A 196 2.01 -1.08 1.94
C GLY A 196 3.40 -1.20 2.57
N GLN A 197 4.38 -0.41 2.12
CA GLN A 197 5.76 -0.43 2.61
C GLN A 197 5.96 0.25 3.97
N LEU A 198 4.89 0.83 4.54
CA LEU A 198 4.90 1.49 5.83
C LEU A 198 5.22 0.52 6.98
N LEU A 199 5.73 1.07 8.07
CA LEU A 199 6.03 0.31 9.28
C LEU A 199 4.74 -0.28 9.89
N PRO A 200 4.71 -1.59 10.26
CA PRO A 200 3.51 -2.22 10.83
C PRO A 200 2.97 -1.53 12.08
N GLU A 201 3.85 -0.99 12.94
CA GLU A 201 3.45 -0.25 14.15
C GLU A 201 2.61 1.00 13.88
N PHE A 202 2.65 1.52 12.65
CA PHE A 202 1.79 2.64 12.26
C PHE A 202 0.32 2.24 12.22
N LEU A 203 0.03 0.96 11.97
CA LEU A 203 -1.30 0.37 11.88
C LEU A 203 -1.76 -0.34 13.16
N LYS A 204 -0.95 -0.31 14.23
CA LYS A 204 -1.32 -0.89 15.52
C LYS A 204 -2.67 -0.36 16.01
N GLY A 205 -3.58 -1.28 16.33
CA GLY A 205 -4.92 -0.97 16.84
C GLY A 205 -5.95 -0.57 15.77
N THR A 206 -5.59 -0.60 14.48
CA THR A 206 -6.49 -0.16 13.39
C THR A 206 -7.42 -1.26 12.89
N GLY A 207 -7.20 -2.54 13.22
CA GLY A 207 -7.94 -3.67 12.65
C GLY A 207 -7.28 -4.29 11.41
N VAL A 208 -6.27 -3.62 10.81
CA VAL A 208 -5.37 -4.29 9.86
C VAL A 208 -4.56 -5.34 10.61
N THR A 209 -4.59 -6.59 10.15
CA THR A 209 -3.89 -7.70 10.82
C THR A 209 -2.54 -8.00 10.19
N HIS A 210 -2.39 -7.80 8.87
CA HIS A 210 -1.15 -8.09 8.15
C HIS A 210 -0.84 -7.05 7.07
N LEU A 211 0.45 -6.84 6.84
CA LEU A 211 1.00 -6.14 5.68
C LEU A 211 1.71 -7.15 4.78
N ALA A 212 1.28 -7.24 3.53
CA ALA A 212 1.93 -7.98 2.47
C ALA A 212 2.52 -7.01 1.46
N SER A 213 3.83 -6.76 1.52
CA SER A 213 4.46 -5.76 0.66
C SER A 213 5.80 -6.26 0.15
N MET A 214 6.70 -5.36 -0.26
CA MET A 214 8.00 -5.74 -0.77
C MET A 214 9.10 -4.78 -0.31
N LYS A 215 10.23 -5.37 0.09
CA LYS A 215 11.43 -4.68 0.51
C LYS A 215 12.28 -4.38 -0.72
N VAL A 216 12.68 -3.12 -0.90
CA VAL A 216 13.67 -2.78 -1.92
C VAL A 216 15.04 -3.28 -1.46
N VAL A 217 15.61 -4.23 -2.20
CA VAL A 217 16.93 -4.84 -1.91
C VAL A 217 18.01 -4.40 -2.89
N ASP A 218 17.61 -3.93 -4.08
CA ASP A 218 18.48 -3.35 -5.10
C ASP A 218 17.81 -2.06 -5.63
N ILE A 219 18.24 -0.92 -5.09
CA ILE A 219 17.64 0.39 -5.37
C ILE A 219 17.85 0.79 -6.83
N GLU A 220 19.04 0.54 -7.40
CA GLU A 220 19.34 0.96 -8.77
C GLU A 220 18.46 0.22 -9.77
N LYS A 221 18.34 -1.09 -9.60
CA LYS A 221 17.48 -1.93 -10.45
C LYS A 221 15.99 -1.62 -10.26
N ALA A 222 15.55 -1.43 -9.02
CA ALA A 222 14.17 -1.03 -8.72
C ALA A 222 13.84 0.32 -9.38
N LEU A 223 14.72 1.31 -9.22
CA LEU A 223 14.54 2.65 -9.75
C LEU A 223 14.58 2.68 -11.29
N LEU A 224 15.44 1.88 -11.92
CA LEU A 224 15.42 1.70 -13.38
C LEU A 224 14.08 1.14 -13.85
N GLY A 225 13.56 0.12 -13.17
CA GLY A 225 12.24 -0.45 -13.45
C GLY A 225 11.11 0.58 -13.35
N LEU A 226 11.14 1.42 -12.31
CA LEU A 226 10.19 2.51 -12.12
C LEU A 226 10.28 3.56 -13.24
N LYS A 227 11.49 4.04 -13.55
CA LYS A 227 11.73 5.06 -14.59
C LYS A 227 11.35 4.57 -15.99
N LEU A 228 11.42 3.25 -16.24
CA LEU A 228 10.96 2.61 -17.48
C LEU A 228 9.46 2.28 -17.49
N GLY A 229 8.72 2.59 -16.42
CA GLY A 229 7.29 2.26 -16.32
C GLY A 229 6.99 0.76 -16.21
N SER A 230 7.97 -0.06 -15.78
CA SER A 230 7.88 -1.52 -15.75
C SER A 230 7.70 -2.05 -14.34
N PHE A 231 6.48 -2.45 -13.98
CA PHE A 231 6.22 -3.08 -12.67
C PHE A 231 7.05 -4.35 -12.47
N ARG A 232 7.13 -5.25 -13.47
CA ARG A 232 7.97 -6.45 -13.40
C ARG A 232 9.46 -6.11 -13.34
N GLY A 233 9.89 -5.01 -13.97
CA GLY A 233 11.26 -4.51 -13.85
C GLY A 233 11.57 -4.06 -12.42
N PHE A 234 10.66 -3.27 -11.82
CA PHE A 234 10.73 -2.84 -10.43
C PHE A 234 10.75 -4.04 -9.47
N GLU A 235 9.86 -5.01 -9.65
CA GLU A 235 9.76 -6.21 -8.80
C GLU A 235 11.09 -6.99 -8.72
N LYS A 236 11.91 -7.01 -9.77
CA LYS A 236 13.22 -7.67 -9.78
C LYS A 236 14.28 -7.05 -8.84
N GLY A 237 14.06 -5.82 -8.36
CA GLY A 237 14.89 -5.16 -7.34
C GLY A 237 14.32 -5.29 -5.93
N ASN A 238 13.26 -6.09 -5.75
CA ASN A 238 12.50 -6.20 -4.52
C ASN A 238 12.41 -7.64 -4.03
N ARG A 239 12.10 -7.81 -2.74
CA ARG A 239 11.76 -9.10 -2.12
C ARG A 239 10.42 -8.97 -1.38
N LYS A 240 9.41 -9.76 -1.78
CA LYS A 240 8.06 -9.75 -1.17
C LYS A 240 8.11 -10.25 0.26
N TYR A 241 7.43 -9.61 1.21
CA TYR A 241 7.32 -10.06 2.59
C TYR A 241 5.89 -9.98 3.07
N VAL A 242 5.57 -10.79 4.09
CA VAL A 242 4.36 -10.66 4.90
C VAL A 242 4.76 -10.49 6.36
N VAL A 243 4.15 -9.51 7.02
CA VAL A 243 4.38 -9.22 8.45
C VAL A 243 3.06 -8.98 9.14
N ARG A 244 2.94 -9.47 10.38
CA ARG A 244 1.80 -9.21 11.24
C ARG A 244 1.88 -7.79 11.82
N VAL A 245 0.74 -7.12 11.90
CA VAL A 245 0.60 -5.85 12.61
C VAL A 245 0.52 -6.12 14.12
N PRO A 246 1.33 -5.43 14.95
CA PRO A 246 1.42 -5.66 16.40
C PRO A 246 0.29 -5.03 17.23
#